data_AF-A0AA43F7K4-F1
#
_entry.id   AF-A0AA43F7K4-F1
#
_cell.length_a   1.000
_cell.length_b   1.000
_cell.length_c   1.000
_cell.angle_alpha   90.00
_cell.angle_beta   90.00
_cell.angle_gamma   90.00
#
_symmetry.space_group_name_H-M   'P 1'
#
loop_
_entity.id
_entity.type
_entity.pdbx_description
1 polymer ?
#
loop_
_entity_poly.entity_id
_entity_poly.type
_entity_poly.pdbx_seq_one_letter_code
_entity_poly.pdbx_strand_id
1 'polypeptide(L)'
;MSRSLITGIVVLLAVAGIVPVSSMAAEPTASTKKVVKEAQETIEATREYTTQQKEAFQRKAQQELVAIQEQIIRLREKIARASESTRADLQQSLNELEKKKDDVRQKLDALRETTDEKWHQVREGMNAALNELKHSYRKLLSHLP
;
A
#
# COMPACT_ATOMS: atom_id res chain seq x y z
N MET A 1 45.54 28.24 -13.00
CA MET A 1 44.67 27.05 -13.12
C MET A 1 43.26 27.49 -12.78
N SER A 2 42.44 27.77 -13.80
CA SER A 2 41.26 26.96 -14.18
C SER A 2 40.17 26.98 -13.08
N ARG A 3 38.90 27.40 -13.28
CA ARG A 3 38.04 27.52 -14.46
C ARG A 3 36.86 28.46 -14.18
N SER A 4 36.36 28.98 -15.29
CA SER A 4 35.21 29.84 -15.50
C SER A 4 33.83 29.16 -15.27
N LEU A 5 32.83 30.02 -15.05
CA LEU A 5 31.43 29.99 -15.56
C LEU A 5 30.47 28.89 -15.06
N ILE A 6 29.31 29.29 -14.51
CA ILE A 6 28.00 29.29 -15.19
C ILE A 6 26.99 30.06 -14.31
N THR A 7 26.58 31.21 -14.82
CA THR A 7 25.21 31.74 -14.94
C THR A 7 24.15 31.23 -13.96
N GLY A 8 23.61 32.15 -13.15
CA GLY A 8 22.43 31.89 -12.32
C GLY A 8 21.70 33.16 -11.90
N ILE A 9 21.02 33.78 -12.88
CA ILE A 9 19.82 34.61 -12.76
C ILE A 9 19.89 35.83 -11.82
N VAL A 10 20.03 36.97 -12.49
CA VAL A 10 19.57 38.30 -12.10
C VAL A 10 18.05 38.24 -11.82
N VAL A 11 17.64 38.49 -10.57
CA VAL A 11 16.36 39.17 -10.30
C VAL A 11 16.69 40.44 -9.54
N LEU A 12 16.81 41.49 -10.34
CA LEU A 12 17.04 42.86 -9.95
C LEU A 12 15.66 43.49 -9.78
N LEU A 13 15.31 43.87 -8.56
CA LEU A 13 14.42 45.00 -8.30
C LEU A 13 14.77 45.59 -6.93
N ALA A 14 15.63 46.61 -7.00
CA ALA A 14 15.91 47.53 -5.92
C ALA A 14 14.67 48.36 -5.58
N VAL A 15 14.51 48.79 -4.32
CA VAL A 15 14.46 50.21 -3.93
C VAL A 15 14.76 50.32 -2.43
N ALA A 16 15.48 51.39 -2.11
CA ALA A 16 16.20 51.73 -0.90
C ALA A 16 15.34 52.16 0.30
N GLY A 17 15.93 52.11 1.49
CA GLY A 17 15.45 52.79 2.69
C GLY A 17 16.19 52.38 3.96
N ILE A 18 17.34 53.01 4.25
CA ILE A 18 17.98 52.97 5.57
C ILE A 18 17.32 54.05 6.44
N VAL A 19 16.65 53.66 7.54
CA VAL A 19 16.40 54.51 8.73
C VAL A 19 16.24 53.61 9.97
N PRO A 20 16.44 54.10 11.21
CA PRO A 20 17.34 53.50 12.19
C PRO A 20 16.62 52.62 13.22
N VAL A 21 17.40 51.79 13.89
CA VAL A 21 16.99 50.99 15.05
C VAL A 21 16.59 51.91 16.21
N SER A 22 15.35 51.82 16.72
CA SER A 22 14.96 52.10 18.12
C SER A 22 13.47 51.85 18.38
N SER A 23 13.21 50.99 19.38
CA SER A 23 12.07 50.94 20.31
C SER A 23 10.73 50.28 19.90
N MET A 24 10.45 49.17 20.62
CA MET A 24 9.20 48.48 20.97
C MET A 24 7.86 48.90 20.32
N ALA A 25 7.25 47.95 19.61
CA ALA A 25 5.85 47.52 19.79
C ALA A 25 5.61 46.22 19.01
N ALA A 26 4.94 45.25 19.63
CA ALA A 26 4.61 43.96 19.04
C ALA A 26 3.47 44.08 18.02
N GLU A 27 3.65 43.52 16.82
CA GLU A 27 2.59 43.21 15.84
C GLU A 27 3.04 41.94 15.07
N PRO A 28 2.40 40.76 15.25
CA PRO A 28 2.76 39.57 14.49
C PRO A 28 2.05 39.61 13.13
N THR A 29 2.61 40.36 12.17
CA THR A 29 2.00 40.55 10.86
C THR A 29 2.46 39.51 9.82
N ALA A 30 1.50 38.66 9.47
CA ALA A 30 1.22 38.13 8.13
C ALA A 30 2.20 37.17 7.41
N SER A 31 3.39 36.85 7.92
CA SER A 31 4.25 35.85 7.24
C SER A 31 3.95 34.39 7.67
N THR A 32 3.48 34.17 8.89
CA THR A 32 3.31 32.81 9.46
C THR A 32 2.06 32.06 8.99
N LYS A 33 1.02 32.77 8.51
CA LYS A 33 -0.25 32.13 8.11
C LYS A 33 -0.24 31.55 6.69
N LYS A 34 0.66 32.00 5.80
CA LYS A 34 0.79 31.44 4.44
C LYS A 34 1.56 30.12 4.42
N VAL A 35 2.60 30.00 5.24
CA VAL A 35 3.43 28.78 5.33
C VAL A 35 2.63 27.58 5.85
N VAL A 36 1.70 27.79 6.79
CA VAL A 36 0.85 26.71 7.33
C VAL A 36 -0.20 26.23 6.33
N LYS A 37 -0.70 27.10 5.45
CA LYS A 37 -1.73 26.75 4.47
C LYS A 37 -1.16 25.98 3.28
N GLU A 38 0.02 26.37 2.79
CA GLU A 38 0.75 25.63 1.74
C GLU A 38 1.27 24.29 2.27
N ALA A 39 1.67 24.21 3.55
CA ALA A 39 2.05 22.95 4.19
C ALA A 39 0.86 22.00 4.44
N GLN A 40 -0.37 22.52 4.60
CA GLN A 40 -1.58 21.69 4.76
C GLN A 40 -2.06 21.12 3.42
N GLU A 41 -1.94 21.89 2.32
CA GLU A 41 -2.33 21.44 0.98
C GLU A 41 -1.36 20.38 0.41
N THR A 42 -0.14 20.26 0.93
CA THR A 42 0.79 19.17 0.58
C THR A 42 0.56 17.87 1.36
N ILE A 43 -0.16 17.89 2.49
CA ILE A 43 -0.39 16.70 3.32
C ILE A 43 -1.56 15.85 2.78
N GLU A 44 -2.51 16.45 2.07
CA GLU A 44 -3.65 15.72 1.51
C GLU A 44 -3.34 15.01 0.17
N ALA A 45 -2.28 15.42 -0.53
CA ALA A 45 -1.91 14.88 -1.84
C ALA A 45 -0.99 13.64 -1.78
N THR A 46 -0.54 13.21 -0.61
CA THR A 46 0.22 11.97 -0.46
C THR A 46 -0.22 11.28 0.83
N ARG A 47 -1.26 10.45 0.77
CA ARG A 47 -1.55 9.48 1.85
C ARG A 47 -0.44 8.45 1.90
N GLU A 48 0.71 8.83 2.44
CA GLU A 48 1.78 7.91 2.79
C GLU A 48 1.32 7.09 3.99
N TYR A 49 1.40 5.77 3.88
CA TYR A 49 1.13 4.88 4.99
C TYR A 49 2.28 4.96 5.98
N THR A 50 1.97 5.03 7.28
CA THR A 50 3.01 4.93 8.32
C THR A 50 3.56 3.50 8.39
N THR A 51 4.80 3.33 8.84
CA THR A 51 5.42 1.99 9.04
C THR A 51 4.53 1.06 9.86
N GLN A 52 3.91 1.57 10.95
CA GLN A 52 3.01 0.78 11.79
C GLN A 52 1.77 0.29 11.03
N GLN A 53 1.20 1.12 10.15
CA GLN A 53 0.06 0.72 9.32
C GLN A 53 0.46 -0.34 8.29
N LYS A 54 1.68 -0.23 7.73
CA LYS A 54 2.21 -1.22 6.77
C LYS A 54 2.38 -2.58 7.41
N GLU A 55 3.02 -2.62 8.57
CA GLU A 55 3.21 -3.85 9.33
C GLU A 55 1.88 -4.46 9.77
N ALA A 56 0.92 -3.63 10.24
CA ALA A 56 -0.40 -4.10 10.62
C ALA A 56 -1.12 -4.76 9.44
N PHE A 57 -1.02 -4.17 8.25
CA PHE A 57 -1.56 -4.75 7.03
C PHE A 57 -0.87 -6.06 6.66
N GLN A 58 0.46 -6.14 6.70
CA GLN A 58 1.22 -7.38 6.44
C GLN A 58 0.82 -8.51 7.41
N ARG A 59 0.73 -8.20 8.71
CA ARG A 59 0.30 -9.18 9.74
C ARG A 59 -1.11 -9.68 9.47
N LYS A 60 -2.05 -8.78 9.17
CA LYS A 60 -3.42 -9.17 8.84
C LYS A 60 -3.48 -10.05 7.59
N ALA A 61 -2.78 -9.66 6.54
CA ALA A 61 -2.71 -10.43 5.29
C ALA A 61 -2.12 -11.84 5.50
N GLN A 62 -1.07 -11.96 6.32
CA GLN A 62 -0.51 -13.25 6.73
C GLN A 62 -1.53 -14.10 7.51
N GLN A 63 -2.24 -13.51 8.47
CA GLN A 63 -3.25 -14.21 9.27
C GLN A 63 -4.40 -14.73 8.39
N GLU A 64 -4.88 -13.91 7.47
CA GLU A 64 -5.93 -14.31 6.52
C GLU A 64 -5.46 -15.45 5.61
N LEU A 65 -4.22 -15.39 5.10
CA LEU A 65 -3.65 -16.46 4.29
C LEU A 65 -3.55 -17.77 5.08
N VAL A 66 -3.08 -17.74 6.32
CA VAL A 66 -2.98 -18.94 7.20
C VAL A 66 -4.37 -19.53 7.47
N ALA A 67 -5.35 -18.70 7.81
CA ALA A 67 -6.71 -19.16 8.07
C ALA A 67 -7.33 -19.86 6.83
N ILE A 68 -7.12 -19.31 5.64
CA ILE A 68 -7.61 -19.91 4.40
C ILE A 68 -6.83 -21.19 4.08
N GLN A 69 -5.53 -21.27 4.35
CA GLN A 69 -4.74 -22.49 4.15
C GLN A 69 -5.27 -23.65 4.97
N GLU A 70 -5.60 -23.44 6.24
CA GLU A 70 -6.22 -24.45 7.09
C GLU A 70 -7.59 -24.90 6.55
N GLN A 71 -8.37 -23.94 6.04
CA GLN A 71 -9.65 -24.24 5.40
C GLN A 71 -9.48 -25.07 4.12
N ILE A 72 -8.48 -24.75 3.30
CA ILE A 72 -8.14 -25.51 2.08
C ILE A 72 -7.73 -26.94 2.42
N ILE A 73 -6.96 -27.16 3.50
CA ILE A 73 -6.61 -28.53 3.95
C ILE A 73 -7.88 -29.33 4.24
N ARG A 74 -8.82 -28.77 5.01
CA ARG A 74 -10.11 -29.43 5.29
C ARG A 74 -10.93 -29.67 4.02
N LEU A 75 -10.86 -28.73 3.07
CA LEU A 75 -11.55 -28.84 1.79
C LEU A 75 -11.02 -30.01 0.95
N ARG A 76 -9.68 -30.16 0.87
CA ARG A 76 -9.03 -31.30 0.20
C ARG A 76 -9.50 -32.63 0.75
N GLU A 77 -9.57 -32.75 2.08
CA GLU A 77 -10.06 -33.96 2.73
C GLU A 77 -11.52 -34.28 2.39
N LYS A 78 -12.39 -33.26 2.33
CA LYS A 78 -13.79 -33.45 1.91
C LYS A 78 -13.89 -33.91 0.46
N ILE A 79 -13.13 -33.30 -0.44
CA ILE A 79 -13.07 -33.69 -1.86
C ILE A 79 -12.55 -35.13 -2.01
N ALA A 80 -11.53 -35.51 -1.22
CA ALA A 80 -10.99 -36.86 -1.23
C ALA A 80 -12.00 -37.93 -0.76
N ARG A 81 -13.01 -37.56 0.04
CA ARG A 81 -14.09 -38.46 0.48
C ARG A 81 -15.31 -38.47 -0.45
N ALA A 82 -15.40 -37.55 -1.41
CA ALA A 82 -16.48 -37.52 -2.40
C ALA A 82 -16.40 -38.75 -3.34
N SER A 83 -17.52 -39.04 -4.01
CA SER A 83 -17.59 -40.04 -5.08
C SER A 83 -16.60 -39.71 -6.20
N GLU A 84 -16.22 -40.71 -6.99
CA GLU A 84 -15.21 -40.54 -8.04
C GLU A 84 -15.61 -39.48 -9.09
N SER A 85 -16.86 -39.51 -9.54
CA SER A 85 -17.39 -38.52 -10.50
C SER A 85 -17.35 -37.10 -9.94
N THR A 86 -17.86 -36.90 -8.72
CA THR A 86 -17.85 -35.58 -8.06
C THR A 86 -16.43 -35.11 -7.73
N ARG A 87 -15.53 -36.02 -7.37
CA ARG A 87 -14.13 -35.69 -7.08
C ARG A 87 -13.41 -35.13 -8.30
N ALA A 88 -13.61 -35.72 -9.49
CA ALA A 88 -12.96 -35.27 -10.72
C ALA A 88 -13.30 -33.80 -11.04
N ASP A 89 -14.57 -33.44 -10.94
CA ASP A 89 -15.04 -32.06 -11.18
C ASP A 89 -14.47 -31.06 -10.15
N LEU A 90 -14.44 -31.48 -8.87
CA LEU A 90 -13.95 -30.64 -7.77
C LEU A 90 -12.42 -30.48 -7.79
N GLN A 91 -11.68 -31.47 -8.30
CA GLN A 91 -10.22 -31.43 -8.36
C GLN A 91 -9.70 -30.30 -9.25
N GLN A 92 -10.36 -30.01 -10.37
CA GLN A 92 -9.97 -28.87 -11.22
C GLN A 92 -10.10 -27.55 -10.44
N SER A 93 -11.25 -27.33 -9.80
CA SER A 93 -11.50 -26.12 -9.00
C SER A 93 -10.54 -26.01 -7.82
N LEU A 94 -10.18 -27.13 -7.19
CA LEU A 94 -9.18 -27.18 -6.12
C LEU A 94 -7.81 -26.76 -6.64
N ASN A 95 -7.37 -27.27 -7.80
CA ASN A 95 -6.08 -26.88 -8.38
C ASN A 95 -6.01 -25.39 -8.71
N GLU A 96 -7.10 -24.79 -9.18
CA GLU A 96 -7.19 -23.35 -9.40
C GLU A 96 -7.11 -22.55 -8.10
N LEU A 97 -7.74 -23.06 -7.03
CA LEU A 97 -7.68 -22.47 -5.71
C LEU A 97 -6.26 -22.50 -5.13
N GLU A 98 -5.52 -23.61 -5.32
CA GLU A 98 -4.12 -23.73 -4.91
C GLU A 98 -3.22 -22.71 -5.59
N LYS A 99 -3.39 -22.52 -6.91
CA LYS A 99 -2.64 -21.50 -7.67
C LYS A 99 -2.90 -20.10 -7.14
N LYS A 100 -4.16 -19.77 -6.80
CA LYS A 100 -4.52 -18.48 -6.21
C LYS A 100 -3.90 -18.29 -4.82
N LYS A 101 -3.84 -19.35 -4.00
CA LYS A 101 -3.14 -19.32 -2.71
C LYS A 101 -1.66 -18.99 -2.90
N ASP A 102 -1.02 -19.58 -3.91
CA ASP A 102 0.40 -19.33 -4.20
C ASP A 102 0.63 -17.91 -4.71
N ASP A 103 -0.25 -17.35 -5.54
CA ASP A 103 -0.19 -15.94 -5.95
C ASP A 103 -0.32 -15.00 -4.74
N VAL A 104 -1.25 -15.26 -3.81
CA VAL A 104 -1.36 -14.49 -2.56
C VAL A 104 -0.07 -14.56 -1.74
N ARG A 105 0.56 -15.74 -1.67
CA ARG A 105 1.85 -15.89 -0.97
C ARG A 105 2.94 -15.03 -1.63
N GLN A 106 3.07 -15.09 -2.95
CA GLN A 106 4.04 -14.28 -3.70
C GLN A 106 3.79 -12.79 -3.52
N LYS A 107 2.53 -12.34 -3.53
CA LYS A 107 2.18 -10.93 -3.29
C LYS A 107 2.45 -10.49 -1.85
N LEU A 108 2.28 -11.37 -0.86
CA LEU A 108 2.65 -11.08 0.53
C LEU A 108 4.17 -10.88 0.67
N ASP A 109 4.96 -11.70 -0.02
CA ASP A 109 6.41 -11.57 -0.01
C ASP A 109 6.85 -10.29 -0.72
N ALA A 110 6.28 -9.97 -1.90
CA ALA A 110 6.51 -8.69 -2.57
C ALA A 110 6.12 -7.49 -1.69
N LEU A 111 4.99 -7.58 -0.99
CA LEU A 111 4.53 -6.56 -0.04
C LEU A 111 5.51 -6.37 1.12
N ARG A 112 6.21 -7.42 1.59
CA ARG A 112 7.24 -7.31 2.64
C ARG A 112 8.49 -6.58 2.17
N GLU A 113 8.85 -6.75 0.91
CA GLU A 113 10.04 -6.16 0.30
C GLU A 113 9.80 -4.75 -0.28
N THR A 114 8.54 -4.32 -0.34
CA THR A 114 8.16 -3.07 -1.02
C THR A 114 8.49 -1.83 -0.18
N THR A 115 9.14 -0.85 -0.81
CA THR A 115 9.37 0.49 -0.27
C THR A 115 8.16 1.42 -0.42
N ASP A 116 8.24 2.61 0.17
CA ASP A 116 7.11 3.53 0.29
C ASP A 116 6.48 3.94 -1.04
N GLU A 117 7.29 4.13 -2.08
CA GLU A 117 6.86 4.58 -3.41
C GLU A 117 5.85 3.64 -4.09
N LYS A 118 6.04 2.31 -3.97
CA LYS A 118 5.18 1.31 -4.61
C LYS A 118 4.20 0.65 -3.66
N TRP A 119 4.24 1.01 -2.37
CA TRP A 119 3.46 0.38 -1.31
C TRP A 119 1.97 0.31 -1.64
N HIS A 120 1.40 1.42 -2.14
CA HIS A 120 -0.03 1.49 -2.43
C HIS A 120 -0.45 0.48 -3.50
N GLN A 121 0.31 0.40 -4.61
CA GLN A 121 0.01 -0.51 -5.71
C GLN A 121 0.15 -1.98 -5.29
N VAL A 122 1.21 -2.31 -4.55
CA VAL A 122 1.43 -3.69 -4.09
C VAL A 122 0.39 -4.12 -3.06
N ARG A 123 -0.03 -3.21 -2.16
CA ARG A 123 -1.15 -3.42 -1.23
C ARG A 123 -2.46 -3.72 -1.96
N GLU A 124 -2.80 -2.95 -2.99
CA GLU A 124 -4.01 -3.19 -3.78
C GLU A 124 -3.95 -4.53 -4.52
N GLY A 125 -2.80 -4.88 -5.11
CA GLY A 125 -2.59 -6.19 -5.71
C GLY A 125 -2.77 -7.34 -4.71
N MET A 126 -2.27 -7.18 -3.48
CA MET A 126 -2.45 -8.15 -2.40
C MET A 126 -3.92 -8.30 -1.99
N ASN A 127 -4.63 -7.19 -1.82
CA ASN A 127 -6.06 -7.20 -1.51
C ASN A 127 -6.88 -7.91 -2.60
N ALA A 128 -6.59 -7.62 -3.87
CA ALA A 128 -7.26 -8.25 -5.00
C ALA A 128 -7.04 -9.78 -5.00
N ALA A 129 -5.79 -10.23 -4.82
CA ALA A 129 -5.48 -11.65 -4.76
C ALA A 129 -6.14 -12.36 -3.57
N LEU A 130 -6.15 -11.75 -2.39
CA LEU A 130 -6.84 -12.28 -1.21
C LEU A 130 -8.35 -12.40 -1.45
N ASN A 131 -8.97 -11.40 -2.08
CA ASN A 131 -10.39 -11.42 -2.38
C ASN A 131 -10.73 -12.52 -3.39
N GLU A 132 -9.91 -12.67 -4.43
CA GLU A 132 -10.07 -13.71 -5.45
C GLU A 132 -9.89 -15.12 -4.85
N LEU A 133 -8.89 -15.31 -3.99
CA LEU A 133 -8.70 -16.55 -3.23
C LEU A 133 -9.93 -16.89 -2.38
N LYS A 134 -10.44 -15.92 -1.61
CA LYS A 134 -11.65 -16.10 -0.78
C LYS A 134 -12.89 -16.40 -1.63
N HIS A 135 -13.04 -15.74 -2.78
CA HIS A 135 -14.14 -15.96 -3.70
C HIS A 135 -14.10 -17.38 -4.27
N SER A 136 -12.94 -17.79 -4.80
CA SER A 136 -12.72 -19.15 -5.33
C SER A 136 -12.96 -20.22 -4.25
N TYR A 137 -12.52 -19.98 -3.01
CA TYR A 137 -12.79 -20.88 -1.89
C TYR A 137 -14.30 -21.03 -1.63
N ARG A 138 -15.04 -19.92 -1.53
CA ARG A 138 -16.50 -19.95 -1.31
C ARG A 138 -17.23 -20.65 -2.46
N LYS A 139 -16.81 -20.39 -3.70
CA LYS A 139 -17.36 -21.03 -4.90
C LYS A 139 -17.11 -22.54 -4.86
N LEU A 140 -15.92 -23.00 -4.50
CA LEU A 140 -15.66 -24.44 -4.38
C LEU A 140 -16.47 -25.07 -3.24
N LEU A 141 -16.54 -24.38 -2.09
CA LEU A 141 -17.33 -24.83 -0.95
C LEU A 141 -18.82 -25.01 -1.29
N SER A 142 -19.40 -24.16 -2.14
CA SER A 142 -20.82 -24.28 -2.55
C SER A 142 -21.11 -25.43 -3.51
N HIS A 143 -20.09 -26.03 -4.13
CA HIS A 143 -20.23 -27.21 -4.99
C HIS A 143 -19.98 -28.53 -4.26
N LEU A 144 -19.61 -28.48 -2.98
CA LEU A 144 -19.51 -29.70 -2.18
C LEU A 144 -20.92 -30.26 -1.88
N PRO A 145 -21.09 -31.59 -2.00
CA PRO A 145 -22.34 -32.25 -1.62
C PRO A 145 -22.56 -32.25 -0.10
#